data_AF-A0AAN8UMH8-F1
#
_entry.id   AF-A0AAN8UMH8-F1
#
_cell.length_a   1.000
_cell.length_b   1.000
_cell.length_c   1.000
_cell.angle_alpha   90.00
_cell.angle_beta   90.00
_cell.angle_gamma   90.00
#
_symmetry.space_group_name_H-M   'P 1'
#
loop_
_entity.id
_entity.type
_entity.pdbx_description
1 polymer ?
#
loop_
_entity_poly.entity_id
_entity_poly.type
_entity_poly.pdbx_seq_one_letter_code
_entity_poly.pdbx_strand_id
1 'polypeptide(L)'
;MKCLTIYAGKFEYHDTKESLMDLLTTDSRAASLLISKNCRVLTIHGFMDYIKPFNDAFEFAKLIHNHTLHIIQGADHKHTLHQEELVAIKPIKLSM
;
A
#
# COMPACT_ATOMS: atom_id res chain seq x y z
N MET A 1 26.97 -7.64 -9.04
CA MET A 1 25.54 -7.31 -8.85
C MET A 1 24.86 -8.53 -8.27
N LYS A 2 24.30 -8.45 -7.05
CA LYS A 2 23.45 -9.51 -6.51
C LYS A 2 22.02 -8.97 -6.52
N CYS A 3 21.25 -9.43 -7.49
CA CYS A 3 19.81 -9.19 -7.59
C CYS A 3 19.12 -10.00 -6.47
N LEU A 4 18.30 -9.35 -5.65
CA LEU A 4 17.51 -10.04 -4.63
C LEU A 4 16.15 -10.36 -5.27
N THR A 5 16.00 -11.59 -5.77
CA THR A 5 14.75 -12.04 -6.40
C THR A 5 13.72 -12.35 -5.32
N ILE A 6 12.60 -11.62 -5.29
CA ILE A 6 11.43 -11.92 -4.46
C ILE A 6 10.42 -12.70 -5.32
N TYR A 7 10.22 -13.99 -5.05
CA TYR A 7 9.27 -14.79 -5.81
C TYR A 7 7.84 -14.57 -5.31
N ALA A 8 7.11 -13.67 -5.97
CA ALA A 8 5.66 -13.56 -5.85
C ALA A 8 5.02 -13.85 -7.22
N GLY A 9 4.65 -15.12 -7.46
CA GLY A 9 3.74 -15.53 -8.54
C GLY A 9 4.01 -14.92 -9.93
N LYS A 10 4.90 -15.54 -10.72
CA LYS A 10 5.05 -15.35 -12.18
C LYS A 10 5.24 -13.91 -12.71
N PHE A 11 5.59 -12.94 -11.87
CA PHE A 11 6.21 -11.69 -12.30
C PHE A 11 7.60 -11.59 -11.68
N GLU A 12 8.64 -11.52 -12.52
CA GLU A 12 9.96 -11.10 -12.06
C GLU A 12 9.89 -9.59 -11.78
N TYR A 13 9.77 -9.23 -10.51
CA TYR A 13 9.90 -7.85 -10.08
C TYR A 13 11.40 -7.53 -10.01
N HIS A 14 11.87 -6.67 -10.91
CA HIS A 14 13.26 -6.23 -10.94
C HIS A 14 13.39 -4.91 -10.17
N ASP A 15 13.64 -4.98 -8.87
CA ASP A 15 14.10 -3.82 -8.12
C ASP A 15 15.58 -3.55 -8.39
N THR A 16 15.91 -2.29 -8.67
CA THR A 16 17.31 -1.85 -8.61
C THR A 16 17.73 -1.70 -7.15
N LYS A 17 19.03 -1.81 -6.87
CA LYS A 17 19.56 -1.55 -5.52
C LYS A 17 19.18 -0.15 -5.06
N GLU A 18 19.18 0.80 -6.00
CA GLU A 18 18.83 2.19 -5.78
C GLU A 18 17.37 2.34 -5.36
N SER A 19 16.43 1.70 -6.07
CA SER A 19 14.99 1.69 -5.73
C SER A 19 14.74 1.09 -4.34
N LEU A 20 15.42 -0.02 -4.04
CA LEU A 20 15.30 -0.65 -2.73
C LEU A 20 15.84 0.24 -1.60
N MET A 21 16.98 0.90 -1.81
CA MET A 21 17.55 1.81 -0.81
C MET A 21 16.67 3.05 -0.60
N ASP A 22 16.09 3.58 -1.66
CA ASP A 22 15.13 4.69 -1.57
C ASP A 22 13.91 4.29 -0.73
N LEU A 23 13.32 3.12 -1.00
CA LEU A 23 12.23 2.56 -0.20
C LEU A 23 12.62 2.39 1.28
N LEU A 24 13.83 1.87 1.55
CA LEU A 24 14.30 1.60 2.90
C LEU A 24 14.66 2.88 3.69
N THR A 25 15.05 3.95 3.00
CA THR A 25 15.45 5.21 3.63
C THR A 25 14.34 6.26 3.66
N THR A 26 13.22 6.01 2.97
CA THR A 26 12.06 6.90 2.97
C THR A 26 11.44 6.98 4.37
N ASP A 27 11.40 8.18 4.93
CA ASP A 27 10.57 8.47 6.08
C ASP A 27 9.10 8.60 5.63
N SER A 28 8.38 7.49 5.72
CA SER A 28 6.96 7.41 5.34
C SER A 28 6.09 8.43 6.08
N ARG A 29 6.42 8.78 7.33
CA ARG A 29 5.65 9.75 8.09
C ARG A 29 5.85 11.16 7.55
N ALA A 30 7.11 11.57 7.33
CA ALA A 30 7.42 12.86 6.74
C ALA A 30 6.81 12.98 5.34
N ALA A 31 6.94 11.94 4.50
CA ALA A 31 6.36 11.90 3.17
C ALA A 31 4.83 12.01 3.19
N SER A 32 4.16 11.35 4.14
CA SER A 32 2.69 11.42 4.29
C SER A 32 2.20 12.85 4.53
N LEU A 33 2.93 13.62 5.32
CA LEU A 33 2.58 15.01 5.65
C LEU A 33 2.75 15.97 4.47
N LEU A 34 3.56 15.58 3.46
CA LEU A 34 3.76 16.37 2.23
C LEU A 34 2.65 16.13 1.19
N ILE A 35 1.79 15.14 1.39
CA ILE A 35 0.66 14.88 0.48
C ILE A 35 -0.28 16.08 0.52
N SER A 36 -0.51 16.67 -0.66
CA SER A 36 -1.39 17.82 -0.82
C SER A 36 -2.76 17.54 -0.22
N LYS A 37 -3.31 18.52 0.50
CA LYS A 37 -4.67 18.45 1.02
C LYS A 37 -5.72 18.30 -0.08
N ASN A 38 -5.42 18.68 -1.33
CA ASN A 38 -6.36 18.48 -2.45
C ASN A 38 -6.23 17.09 -3.10
N CYS A 39 -5.24 16.30 -2.70
CA CYS A 39 -5.10 14.91 -3.11
C CYS A 39 -5.99 14.03 -2.25
N ARG A 40 -6.63 13.03 -2.88
CA ARG A 40 -7.44 12.03 -2.18
C ARG A 40 -6.74 10.69 -2.28
N VAL A 41 -6.54 10.05 -1.13
CA VAL A 41 -5.76 8.82 -1.03
C VAL A 41 -6.68 7.69 -0.61
N LEU A 42 -6.67 6.59 -1.36
CA LEU A 42 -7.34 5.34 -0.99
C LEU A 42 -6.24 4.31 -0.69
N THR A 43 -6.24 3.77 0.52
CA THR A 43 -5.45 2.58 0.86
C THR A 43 -6.39 1.40 1.00
N ILE A 44 -6.11 0.32 0.27
CA ILE A 44 -6.77 -0.97 0.44
C ILE A 44 -5.73 -1.91 1.08
N HIS A 45 -6.05 -2.46 2.25
CA HIS A 45 -5.10 -3.27 3.02
C HIS A 45 -5.74 -4.59 3.45
N GLY A 46 -4.97 -5.67 3.39
CA GLY A 46 -5.40 -6.97 3.87
C GLY A 46 -5.26 -7.08 5.39
N PHE A 47 -6.30 -7.53 6.09
CA PHE A 47 -6.25 -7.68 7.55
C PHE A 47 -5.19 -8.69 8.02
N MET A 48 -4.96 -9.74 7.21
CA MET A 48 -3.99 -10.81 7.47
C MET A 48 -2.65 -10.56 6.76
N ASP A 49 -2.35 -9.31 6.41
CA ASP A 49 -1.02 -8.94 5.93
C ASP A 49 -0.01 -8.96 7.09
N TYR A 50 0.80 -10.03 7.12
CA TYR A 50 1.89 -10.19 8.08
C TYR A 50 3.19 -9.50 7.67
N ILE A 51 3.31 -9.07 6.41
CA ILE A 51 4.49 -8.35 5.91
C ILE A 51 4.41 -6.87 6.32
N LYS A 52 3.21 -6.29 6.23
CA LYS A 52 2.88 -4.95 6.72
C LYS A 52 1.67 -5.05 7.65
N PRO A 53 1.90 -5.05 8.99
CA PRO A 53 0.82 -5.16 9.96
C PRO A 53 -0.30 -4.16 9.68
N PHE A 54 -1.55 -4.60 9.75
CA PHE A 54 -2.69 -3.74 9.41
C PHE A 54 -2.77 -2.47 10.31
N ASN A 55 -2.25 -2.53 11.53
CA ASN A 55 -2.14 -1.37 12.43
C ASN A 55 -1.33 -0.23 11.79
N ASP A 56 -0.29 -0.53 11.01
CA ASP A 56 0.52 0.49 10.35
C ASP A 56 -0.30 1.25 9.29
N ALA A 57 -1.23 0.56 8.62
CA ALA A 57 -2.16 1.20 7.68
C ALA A 57 -3.11 2.17 8.39
N PHE A 58 -3.54 1.85 9.62
CA PHE A 58 -4.33 2.76 10.46
C PHE A 58 -3.54 3.99 10.89
N GLU A 59 -2.29 3.83 11.33
CA GLU A 59 -1.46 4.98 11.70
C GLU A 59 -1.14 5.86 10.49
N PHE A 60 -0.89 5.25 9.33
CA PHE A 60 -0.68 5.98 8.07
C PHE A 60 -1.91 6.80 7.67
N ALA A 61 -3.12 6.22 7.78
CA ALA A 61 -4.37 6.91 7.46
C ALA A 61 -4.56 8.20 8.28
N LYS A 62 -4.13 8.21 9.55
CA LYS A 62 -4.23 9.39 10.43
C LYS A 62 -3.32 10.54 10.01
N LEU A 63 -2.25 10.27 9.25
CA LEU A 63 -1.29 11.29 8.82
C LEU A 63 -1.77 12.09 7.61
N ILE A 64 -2.73 11.56 6.84
CA ILE A 64 -3.18 12.13 5.57
C ILE A 64 -4.60 12.66 5.74
N HIS A 65 -4.79 13.95 5.45
CA HIS A 65 -6.07 14.62 5.72
C HIS A 65 -7.25 14.04 4.92
N ASN A 66 -7.06 13.81 3.62
CA ASN A 66 -8.09 13.34 2.70
C ASN A 66 -7.86 11.87 2.33
N HIS A 67 -7.86 11.02 3.36
CA HIS A 67 -7.58 9.59 3.25
C HIS A 67 -8.82 8.74 3.48
N THR A 68 -8.91 7.63 2.75
CA THR A 68 -9.86 6.55 2.99
C THR A 68 -9.09 5.24 3.13
N LEU A 69 -9.23 4.58 4.26
CA LEU A 69 -8.68 3.24 4.50
C LEU A 69 -9.79 2.20 4.34
N HIS A 70 -9.56 1.20 3.47
CA HIS A 70 -10.42 0.05 3.31
C HIS A 70 -9.66 -1.21 3.74
N ILE A 71 -10.17 -1.91 4.74
CA ILE A 71 -9.58 -3.16 5.23
C ILE A 71 -10.39 -4.32 4.69
N ILE A 72 -9.76 -5.21 3.94
CA ILE A 72 -10.36 -6.48 3.51
C ILE A 72 -10.10 -7.52 4.58
N GLN A 73 -11.16 -8.00 5.23
CA GLN A 73 -11.07 -9.02 6.27
C GLN A 73 -10.58 -10.34 5.69
N GLY A 74 -9.66 -11.01 6.39
CA GLY A 74 -9.07 -12.28 5.93
C GLY A 74 -8.07 -12.16 4.77
N ALA A 75 -7.93 -11.01 4.11
CA ALA A 75 -6.99 -10.85 3.00
C ALA A 75 -5.54 -10.77 3.46
N ASP A 76 -4.66 -11.45 2.72
CA ASP A 76 -3.21 -11.39 2.88
C ASP A 76 -2.62 -10.19 2.10
N HIS A 77 -1.30 -10.00 2.20
CA HIS A 77 -0.56 -8.95 1.47
C HIS A 77 -0.86 -8.93 -0.04
N LYS A 78 -1.11 -10.09 -0.64
CA LYS A 78 -1.32 -10.26 -2.08
C LYS A 78 -2.79 -10.25 -2.47
N HIS A 79 -3.70 -10.18 -1.50
CA HIS A 79 -5.13 -10.40 -1.68
C HIS A 79 -5.44 -11.72 -2.42
N THR A 80 -4.66 -12.79 -2.19
CA THR A 80 -4.66 -14.01 -3.02
C THR A 80 -6.05 -14.62 -3.20
N LEU A 81 -6.85 -14.65 -2.12
CA LEU A 81 -8.22 -15.18 -2.11
C LEU A 81 -9.32 -14.10 -2.17
N HIS A 82 -8.93 -12.83 -2.32
CA HIS A 82 -9.85 -11.68 -2.22
C HIS A 82 -9.74 -10.77 -3.45
N GLN A 83 -9.27 -11.30 -4.59
CA GLN A 83 -9.11 -10.53 -5.83
C GLN A 83 -10.45 -9.98 -6.35
N GLU A 84 -11.53 -10.76 -6.25
CA GLU A 84 -12.87 -10.31 -6.67
C GLU A 84 -13.37 -9.15 -5.80
N GLU A 85 -13.19 -9.25 -4.48
CA GLU A 85 -13.51 -8.18 -3.54
C GLU A 85 -12.66 -6.93 -3.82
N LEU A 86 -11.36 -7.11 -4.07
CA LEU A 86 -10.44 -6.03 -4.42
C LEU A 86 -10.90 -5.28 -5.68
N VAL A 87 -11.31 -6.01 -6.73
CA VAL A 87 -11.82 -5.42 -7.99
C VAL A 87 -13.16 -4.71 -7.79
N ALA A 88 -13.99 -5.16 -6.86
CA ALA A 88 -15.29 -4.56 -6.57
C ALA A 88 -15.17 -3.21 -5.81
N ILE A 89 -14.02 -2.89 -5.21
CA ILE A 89 -13.80 -1.64 -4.49
C ILE A 89 -13.82 -0.47 -5.48
N LYS A 90 -14.72 0.50 -5.20
CA LYS A 90 -14.92 1.65 -6.08
C LYS A 90 -13.82 2.71 -5.87
N PRO A 91 -13.28 3.30 -6.95
CA PRO A 91 -12.37 4.44 -6.83
C PRO A 91 -13.08 5.65 -6.23
N ILE A 92 -12.33 6.53 -5.56
CA ILE A 92 -12.87 7.72 -4.92
C ILE A 92 -13.48 8.65 -5.99
N LYS A 93 -14.80 8.89 -5.97
CA LYS A 93 -15.49 9.74 -6.96
C LYS A 93 -15.08 11.20 -6.81
N LEU A 94 -14.47 11.83 -7.82
CA LEU A 94 -14.23 13.28 -7.82
C LEU A 94 -15.60 13.99 -7.82
N SER A 95 -15.94 14.72 -6.77
CA SER A 95 -16.98 15.75 -6.89
C SER A 95 -16.35 16.91 -7.65
N MET A 96 -16.83 17.16 -8.87
CA MET A 96 -16.59 18.42 -9.58
C MET A 96 -17.37 19.55 -8.92
#